data_AF-A0A7V2EL47-F1
#
_entry.id   AF-A0A7V2EL47-F1
#
_cell.length_a   1.000
_cell.length_b   1.000
_cell.length_c   1.000
_cell.angle_alpha   90.00
_cell.angle_beta   90.00
_cell.angle_gamma   90.00
#
_symmetry.space_group_name_H-M   'P 1'
#
loop_
_entity.id
_entity.type
_entity.pdbx_description
1 polymer ?
#
loop_
_entity_poly.entity_id
_entity_poly.type
_entity_poly.pdbx_seq_one_letter_code
_entity_poly.pdbx_strand_id
1 'polypeptide(L)'
;MKNKFALSLLAALSLMIFTNANLSAINSKAGTAAYSFLKIGVGARAVSLGNSFVGLADDESAIYYNPAGMSRIPGYALSTSYHNYVADIQGGYLSAVLPWGDGRKLGFAINYLSFGDTPETNNAGEVIGNFGGGDLALTAAYSQSLMEQLYLGLAGKFIYESIDSFHSTGMALDIGLLYESPDGYTSLGAVASNLGFQLSGLSEEHKDPLPIMFKLGVAHQMHGAPLNIVADVGKFSDNDFFIGGGVEYVGIEAIRLRLGYNTVGSDYKTGGDSESLAGLSFGLGINVSKLTFDYAYVPFADLGNSHRIYIARRW
;
A
#
# COMPACT_ATOMS: atom_id res chain seq x y z
N MET A 1 20.20 10.22 -28.59
CA MET A 1 19.76 9.45 -27.40
C MET A 1 19.28 10.35 -26.25
N LYS A 2 20.01 11.42 -25.85
CA LYS A 2 19.56 12.35 -24.79
C LYS A 2 18.17 12.97 -25.00
N ASN A 3 17.81 13.34 -26.24
CA ASN A 3 16.51 13.98 -26.52
C ASN A 3 15.30 13.03 -26.45
N LYS A 4 15.49 11.71 -26.62
CA LYS A 4 14.39 10.73 -26.51
C LYS A 4 14.05 10.43 -25.04
N PHE A 5 15.07 10.39 -24.17
CA PHE A 5 14.92 10.18 -22.74
C PHE A 5 14.19 11.36 -22.06
N ALA A 6 14.52 12.60 -22.44
CA ALA A 6 13.83 13.78 -21.95
C ALA A 6 12.36 13.82 -22.40
N LEU A 7 12.07 13.45 -23.66
CA LEU A 7 10.70 13.41 -24.19
C LEU A 7 9.83 12.35 -23.50
N SER A 8 10.38 11.17 -23.22
CA SER A 8 9.64 10.11 -22.50
C SER A 8 9.40 10.45 -21.03
N LEU A 9 10.37 11.10 -20.38
CA LEU A 9 10.22 11.57 -19.00
C LEU A 9 9.17 12.69 -18.92
N LEU A 10 9.16 13.61 -19.89
CA LEU A 10 8.15 14.66 -20.03
C LEU A 10 6.77 14.10 -20.35
N ALA A 11 6.67 13.05 -21.17
CA ALA A 11 5.39 12.39 -21.45
C ALA A 11 4.82 11.69 -20.20
N ALA A 12 5.67 10.98 -19.45
CA ALA A 12 5.29 10.35 -18.18
C ALA A 12 4.90 11.40 -17.11
N LEU A 13 5.65 12.50 -16.97
CA LEU A 13 5.28 13.61 -16.09
C LEU A 13 4.00 14.31 -16.56
N SER A 14 3.81 14.50 -17.87
CA SER A 14 2.61 15.16 -18.39
C SER A 14 1.34 14.35 -18.16
N LEU A 15 1.41 13.01 -18.24
CA LEU A 15 0.25 12.16 -17.97
C LEU A 15 -0.17 12.21 -16.48
N MET A 16 0.77 12.50 -15.57
CA MET A 16 0.51 12.67 -14.13
C MET A 16 -0.12 14.04 -13.78
N ILE A 17 0.01 15.06 -14.65
CA ILE A 17 -0.38 16.45 -14.32
C ILE A 17 -1.82 16.79 -14.78
N PHE A 18 -2.49 15.94 -15.59
CA PHE A 18 -3.75 16.31 -16.26
C PHE A 18 -5.07 15.91 -15.59
N THR A 19 -5.09 15.47 -14.33
CA THR A 19 -6.35 15.17 -13.62
C THR A 19 -6.59 16.10 -12.42
N ASN A 20 -6.73 17.40 -12.69
CA ASN A 20 -7.45 18.32 -11.81
C ASN A 20 -8.92 18.40 -12.24
N ALA A 21 -9.60 17.25 -12.31
CA ALA A 21 -11.06 17.26 -12.40
C ALA A 21 -11.57 17.44 -10.96
N ASN A 22 -11.99 18.67 -10.63
CA ASN A 22 -12.69 18.97 -9.38
C ASN A 22 -14.00 18.16 -9.32
N LEU A 23 -13.94 16.96 -8.76
CA LEU A 23 -15.12 16.21 -8.33
C LEU A 23 -15.32 16.51 -6.84
N SER A 24 -15.77 17.72 -6.54
CA SER A 24 -15.99 18.21 -5.17
C SER A 24 -17.29 17.67 -4.58
N ALA A 25 -17.42 16.35 -4.51
CA ALA A 25 -18.46 15.70 -3.72
C ALA A 25 -17.77 14.71 -2.77
N ILE A 26 -17.80 14.98 -1.47
CA ILE A 26 -17.36 14.01 -0.47
C ILE A 26 -18.31 12.80 -0.60
N ASN A 27 -17.74 11.62 -0.78
CA ASN A 27 -18.51 10.38 -0.83
C ASN A 27 -19.45 10.28 0.39
N SER A 28 -20.72 9.99 0.16
CA SER A 28 -21.72 9.95 1.25
C SER A 28 -21.48 8.85 2.29
N LYS A 29 -20.56 7.92 2.01
CA LYS A 29 -20.13 6.86 2.92
C LYS A 29 -18.76 7.14 3.56
N ALA A 30 -18.11 8.25 3.25
CA ALA A 30 -16.77 8.53 3.77
C ALA A 30 -16.74 8.42 5.30
N GLY A 31 -15.78 7.63 5.82
CA GLY A 31 -15.59 7.43 7.25
C GLY A 31 -16.54 6.41 7.89
N THR A 32 -17.34 5.66 7.13
CA THR A 32 -18.23 4.64 7.69
C THR A 32 -17.61 3.23 7.74
N ALA A 33 -16.35 3.05 7.35
CA ALA A 33 -15.69 1.75 7.37
C ALA A 33 -14.86 1.55 8.64
N ALA A 34 -15.02 0.38 9.27
CA ALA A 34 -14.13 -0.06 10.35
C ALA A 34 -12.71 -0.36 9.82
N TYR A 35 -11.73 -0.49 10.72
CA TYR A 35 -10.37 -0.94 10.37
C TYR A 35 -9.71 -0.07 9.29
N SER A 36 -9.80 1.26 9.44
CA SER A 36 -9.30 2.21 8.44
C SER A 36 -7.79 2.07 8.15
N PHE A 37 -7.01 1.48 9.07
CA PHE A 37 -5.60 1.16 8.83
C PHE A 37 -5.37 0.22 7.63
N LEU A 38 -6.37 -0.57 7.23
CA LEU A 38 -6.31 -1.42 6.03
C LEU A 38 -6.25 -0.63 4.71
N LYS A 39 -6.40 0.71 4.76
CA LYS A 39 -6.20 1.61 3.62
C LYS A 39 -4.78 2.16 3.56
N ILE A 40 -4.02 2.04 4.65
CA ILE A 40 -2.66 2.59 4.76
C ILE A 40 -1.69 1.57 4.17
N GLY A 41 -1.10 1.93 3.03
CA GLY A 41 -0.14 1.08 2.34
C GLY A 41 1.08 0.70 3.17
N VAL A 42 1.61 -0.50 2.90
CA VAL A 42 2.78 -1.09 3.57
C VAL A 42 3.99 -1.10 2.64
N GLY A 43 5.20 -1.15 3.20
CA GLY A 43 6.44 -1.20 2.42
C GLY A 43 6.82 0.14 1.79
N ALA A 44 8.11 0.49 1.85
CA ALA A 44 8.58 1.78 1.35
C ALA A 44 8.52 1.87 -0.18
N ARG A 45 8.86 0.80 -0.90
CA ARG A 45 8.83 0.76 -2.37
C ARG A 45 7.44 1.04 -2.94
N ALA A 46 6.43 0.28 -2.55
CA ALA A 46 5.07 0.42 -3.05
C ALA A 46 4.48 1.81 -2.73
N VAL A 47 4.66 2.29 -1.49
CA VAL A 47 4.21 3.61 -1.07
C VAL A 47 4.86 4.72 -1.90
N SER A 48 6.18 4.64 -2.14
CA SER A 48 6.90 5.65 -2.94
C SER A 48 6.52 5.68 -4.43
N LEU A 49 5.77 4.68 -4.88
CA LEU A 49 5.18 4.62 -6.22
C LEU A 49 3.70 5.03 -6.21
N GLY A 50 3.30 5.88 -5.25
CA GLY A 50 1.92 6.35 -5.13
C GLY A 50 0.95 5.26 -4.70
N ASN A 51 1.42 4.24 -3.96
CA ASN A 51 0.66 3.01 -3.68
C ASN A 51 0.20 2.26 -4.94
N SER A 52 0.81 2.50 -6.10
CA SER A 52 0.51 1.78 -7.34
C SER A 52 1.43 0.58 -7.49
N PHE A 53 0.92 -0.58 -7.09
CA PHE A 53 1.71 -1.79 -6.95
C PHE A 53 0.93 -3.06 -7.30
N VAL A 54 -0.36 -2.96 -7.66
CA VAL A 54 -1.20 -4.13 -7.96
C VAL A 54 -0.71 -4.86 -9.21
N GLY A 55 -0.31 -4.11 -10.24
CA GLY A 55 0.29 -4.68 -11.45
C GLY A 55 1.76 -5.07 -11.27
N LEU A 56 2.48 -4.49 -10.29
CA LEU A 56 3.90 -4.75 -10.07
C LEU A 56 4.13 -5.94 -9.12
N ALA A 57 3.66 -5.84 -7.87
CA ALA A 57 3.54 -6.94 -6.89
C ALA A 57 4.69 -7.97 -6.88
N ASP A 58 5.93 -7.52 -7.00
CA ASP A 58 7.13 -8.35 -7.20
C ASP A 58 8.05 -8.42 -5.97
N ASP A 59 7.57 -7.95 -4.81
CA ASP A 59 8.26 -8.02 -3.52
C ASP A 59 7.34 -8.53 -2.40
N GLU A 60 7.87 -8.65 -1.18
CA GLU A 60 7.19 -9.28 -0.05
C GLU A 60 5.89 -8.55 0.35
N SER A 61 5.77 -7.26 0.02
CA SER A 61 4.52 -6.51 0.20
C SER A 61 3.40 -6.93 -0.75
N ALA A 62 3.69 -7.82 -1.73
CA ALA A 62 2.69 -8.45 -2.58
C ALA A 62 1.58 -9.13 -1.76
N ILE A 63 1.88 -9.67 -0.57
CA ILE A 63 0.84 -10.23 0.33
C ILE A 63 -0.27 -9.21 0.60
N TYR A 64 0.08 -7.92 0.73
CA TYR A 64 -0.86 -6.83 0.99
C TYR A 64 -1.48 -6.26 -0.30
N TYR A 65 -0.68 -6.04 -1.36
CA TYR A 65 -1.16 -5.34 -2.56
C TYR A 65 -1.83 -6.25 -3.59
N ASN A 66 -1.25 -7.42 -3.86
CA ASN A 66 -1.80 -8.41 -4.79
C ASN A 66 -1.15 -9.78 -4.51
N PRO A 67 -1.81 -10.69 -3.78
CA PRO A 67 -1.21 -11.96 -3.38
C PRO A 67 -0.80 -12.83 -4.58
N ALA A 68 -1.36 -12.62 -5.78
CA ALA A 68 -0.93 -13.34 -6.98
C ALA A 68 0.54 -13.08 -7.35
N GLY A 69 1.05 -11.89 -7.00
CA GLY A 69 2.42 -11.51 -7.26
C GLY A 69 3.46 -12.30 -6.47
N MET A 70 3.07 -12.96 -5.36
CA MET A 70 4.00 -13.77 -4.57
C MET A 70 4.71 -14.82 -5.41
N SER A 71 4.02 -15.44 -6.38
CA SER A 71 4.59 -16.47 -7.26
C SER A 71 5.79 -15.99 -8.07
N ARG A 72 5.96 -14.66 -8.23
CA ARG A 72 7.10 -14.04 -8.93
C ARG A 72 8.31 -13.81 -8.02
N ILE A 73 8.15 -13.94 -6.70
CA ILE A 73 9.23 -13.71 -5.73
C ILE A 73 10.18 -14.91 -5.72
N PRO A 74 11.48 -14.74 -5.99
CA PRO A 74 12.43 -15.83 -6.02
C PRO A 74 12.73 -16.36 -4.62
N GLY A 75 12.79 -17.69 -4.48
CA GLY A 75 13.26 -18.35 -3.26
C GLY A 75 12.42 -18.04 -2.01
N TYR A 76 13.12 -17.95 -0.88
CA TYR A 76 12.61 -17.50 0.41
C TYR A 76 12.77 -15.99 0.52
N ALA A 77 11.78 -15.31 1.05
CA ALA A 77 11.84 -13.88 1.27
C ALA A 77 11.31 -13.51 2.66
N LEU A 78 11.98 -12.59 3.32
CA LEU A 78 11.58 -12.03 4.61
C LEU A 78 11.75 -10.52 4.55
N SER A 79 10.79 -9.77 5.07
CA SER A 79 10.91 -8.32 5.17
C SER A 79 10.26 -7.75 6.41
N THR A 80 10.72 -6.57 6.80
CA THR A 80 10.09 -5.77 7.83
C THR A 80 10.06 -4.30 7.44
N SER A 81 9.06 -3.58 7.92
CA SER A 81 8.92 -2.13 7.74
C SER A 81 8.59 -1.47 9.07
N TYR A 82 9.16 -0.29 9.28
CA TYR A 82 8.71 0.65 10.29
C TYR A 82 8.18 1.91 9.59
N HIS A 83 7.10 2.44 10.13
CA HIS A 83 6.36 3.56 9.58
C HIS A 83 6.14 4.60 10.66
N ASN A 84 6.79 5.77 10.53
CA ASN A 84 6.43 6.95 11.29
C ASN A 84 5.36 7.71 10.48
N TYR A 85 4.14 7.78 11.02
CA TYR A 85 3.00 8.41 10.37
C TYR A 85 2.69 9.76 10.99
N VAL A 86 1.64 10.40 10.48
CA VAL A 86 1.18 11.70 10.99
C VAL A 86 0.52 11.54 12.36
N ALA A 87 0.44 12.63 13.12
CA ALA A 87 -0.21 12.65 14.44
C ALA A 87 0.32 11.60 15.43
N ASP A 88 1.64 11.39 15.46
CA ASP A 88 2.35 10.43 16.34
C ASP A 88 1.94 8.96 16.17
N ILE A 89 1.16 8.64 15.14
CA ILE A 89 0.79 7.29 14.75
C ILE A 89 2.03 6.57 14.24
N GLN A 90 2.23 5.33 14.69
CA GLN A 90 3.36 4.50 14.29
C GLN A 90 2.87 3.16 13.76
N GLY A 91 3.51 2.64 12.72
CA GLY A 91 3.11 1.38 12.11
C GLY A 91 4.28 0.43 11.90
N GLY A 92 3.95 -0.85 11.77
CA GLY A 92 4.91 -1.91 11.51
C GLY A 92 4.35 -2.93 10.54
N TYR A 93 5.22 -3.45 9.67
CA TYR A 93 4.90 -4.57 8.80
C TYR A 93 6.00 -5.63 8.92
N LEU A 94 5.62 -6.90 8.98
CA LEU A 94 6.53 -8.04 8.92
C LEU A 94 5.92 -9.04 7.95
N SER A 95 6.71 -9.55 7.00
CA SER A 95 6.21 -10.53 6.05
C SER A 95 7.25 -11.57 5.68
N ALA A 96 6.78 -12.78 5.39
CA ALA A 96 7.57 -13.89 4.92
C ALA A 96 6.88 -14.56 3.73
N VAL A 97 7.62 -14.85 2.67
CA VAL A 97 7.16 -15.60 1.50
C VAL A 97 8.04 -16.84 1.33
N LEU A 98 7.41 -18.00 1.25
CA LEU A 98 8.05 -19.31 1.24
C LEU A 98 7.65 -20.07 -0.03
N PRO A 99 8.59 -20.73 -0.74
CA PRO A 99 8.25 -21.64 -1.82
C PRO A 99 7.50 -22.87 -1.30
N TRP A 100 6.47 -23.30 -2.02
CA TRP A 100 5.69 -24.50 -1.69
C TRP A 100 5.48 -25.39 -2.92
N GLY A 101 6.52 -26.10 -3.33
CA GLY A 101 6.51 -26.88 -4.57
C GLY A 101 6.57 -25.99 -5.81
N ASP A 102 6.20 -26.55 -6.96
CA ASP A 102 6.43 -25.91 -8.25
C ASP A 102 5.39 -24.82 -8.53
N GLY A 103 5.86 -23.59 -8.73
CA GLY A 103 5.04 -22.45 -9.10
C GLY A 103 4.05 -21.99 -8.02
N ARG A 104 4.23 -22.38 -6.75
CA ARG A 104 3.35 -22.01 -5.64
C ARG A 104 4.13 -21.39 -4.48
N LYS A 105 3.46 -20.51 -3.74
CA LYS A 105 4.01 -19.81 -2.58
C LYS A 105 3.04 -19.78 -1.41
N LEU A 106 3.60 -19.79 -0.21
CA LEU A 106 2.92 -19.42 1.03
C LEU A 106 3.43 -18.06 1.50
N GLY A 107 2.52 -17.20 1.95
CA GLY A 107 2.83 -15.90 2.52
C GLY A 107 2.27 -15.79 3.93
N PHE A 108 3.01 -15.14 4.82
CA PHE A 108 2.53 -14.75 6.13
C PHE A 108 2.89 -13.29 6.36
N ALA A 109 1.97 -12.52 6.92
CA ALA A 109 2.25 -11.14 7.27
C ALA A 109 1.58 -10.70 8.56
N ILE A 110 2.21 -9.73 9.23
CA ILE A 110 1.69 -9.00 10.36
C ILE A 110 1.73 -7.52 9.97
N ASN A 111 0.60 -6.85 10.03
CA ASN A 111 0.48 -5.40 9.86
C ASN A 111 -0.06 -4.81 11.16
N TYR A 112 0.63 -3.83 11.72
CA TYR A 112 0.27 -3.20 12.99
C TYR A 112 0.28 -1.68 12.86
N LEU A 113 -0.65 -1.03 13.55
CA LEU A 113 -0.70 0.43 13.68
C LEU A 113 -1.01 0.80 15.13
N SER A 114 -0.18 1.64 15.73
CA SER A 114 -0.36 2.23 17.06
C SER A 114 -0.85 3.65 16.90
N PHE A 115 -1.89 4.03 17.63
CA PHE A 115 -2.36 5.41 17.70
C PHE A 115 -1.60 6.25 18.74
N GLY A 116 -0.68 5.63 19.50
CA GLY A 116 -0.02 6.29 20.63
C GLY A 116 -0.96 6.49 21.81
N ASP A 117 -0.49 7.28 22.78
CA ASP A 117 -1.25 7.64 23.98
C ASP A 117 -1.84 9.03 23.83
N THR A 118 -3.15 9.16 24.06
CA THR A 118 -3.90 10.41 24.04
C THR A 118 -4.31 10.79 25.47
N PRO A 119 -4.13 12.06 25.90
CA PRO A 119 -4.62 12.52 27.19
C PRO A 119 -6.13 12.39 27.32
N GLU A 120 -6.58 11.74 28.38
CA GLU A 120 -7.99 11.64 28.74
C GLU A 120 -8.37 12.88 29.56
N THR A 121 -9.40 13.63 29.13
CA THR A 121 -9.87 14.82 29.83
C THR A 121 -11.29 14.67 30.34
N ASN A 122 -11.55 15.17 31.56
CA ASN A 122 -12.92 15.30 32.06
C ASN A 122 -13.67 16.46 31.37
N ASN A 123 -14.96 16.64 31.70
CA ASN A 123 -15.79 17.72 31.15
C ASN A 123 -15.30 19.14 31.49
N ALA A 124 -14.40 19.30 32.48
CA ALA A 124 -13.76 20.56 32.82
C ALA A 124 -12.43 20.79 32.07
N GLY A 125 -12.01 19.85 31.22
CA GLY A 125 -10.75 19.89 30.48
C GLY A 125 -9.53 19.49 31.30
N GLU A 126 -9.71 18.96 32.51
CA GLU A 126 -8.61 18.48 33.34
C GLU A 126 -8.18 17.08 32.87
N VAL A 127 -6.88 16.86 32.72
CA VAL A 127 -6.33 15.55 32.35
C VAL A 127 -6.47 14.59 33.53
N ILE A 128 -7.20 13.50 33.32
CA ILE A 128 -7.51 12.47 34.33
C ILE A 128 -6.82 11.13 34.06
N GLY A 129 -6.20 10.97 32.90
CA GLY A 129 -5.55 9.73 32.48
C GLY A 129 -4.95 9.86 31.08
N ASN A 130 -4.56 8.71 30.51
CA ASN A 130 -4.25 8.56 29.09
C ASN A 130 -4.97 7.31 28.59
N PHE A 131 -5.48 7.38 27.37
CA PHE A 131 -5.97 6.20 26.66
C PHE A 131 -5.21 6.06 25.35
N GLY A 132 -5.03 4.82 24.91
CA GLY A 132 -4.37 4.52 23.66
C GLY A 132 -5.18 3.53 22.83
N GLY A 133 -4.60 3.11 21.72
CA GLY A 133 -5.22 2.10 20.88
C GLY A 133 -4.31 1.66 19.76
N GLY A 134 -4.76 0.64 19.05
CA GLY A 134 -4.07 0.17 17.87
C GLY A 134 -4.77 -0.99 17.19
N ASP A 135 -4.28 -1.22 15.98
CA ASP A 135 -4.81 -2.17 15.04
C ASP A 135 -3.77 -3.23 14.69
N LEU A 136 -4.23 -4.45 14.46
CA LEU A 136 -3.43 -5.59 14.06
C LEU A 136 -4.15 -6.39 12.99
N ALA A 137 -3.48 -6.69 11.89
CA ALA A 137 -3.90 -7.70 10.92
C ALA A 137 -2.86 -8.80 10.82
N LEU A 138 -3.31 -10.04 11.05
CA LEU A 138 -2.56 -11.26 10.77
C LEU A 138 -3.05 -11.83 9.45
N THR A 139 -2.12 -12.05 8.51
CA THR A 139 -2.44 -12.50 7.15
C THR A 139 -1.74 -13.82 6.85
N ALA A 140 -2.48 -14.77 6.29
CA ALA A 140 -1.93 -15.96 5.65
C ALA A 140 -2.38 -16.00 4.19
N ALA A 141 -1.45 -16.24 3.28
CA ALA A 141 -1.66 -16.14 1.85
C ALA A 141 -1.13 -17.36 1.11
N TYR A 142 -1.75 -17.65 -0.03
CA TYR A 142 -1.35 -18.66 -0.98
C TYR A 142 -1.33 -18.05 -2.37
N SER A 143 -0.34 -18.41 -3.19
CA SER A 143 -0.30 -18.03 -4.60
C SER A 143 0.15 -19.19 -5.45
N GLN A 144 -0.33 -19.21 -6.69
CA GLN A 144 0.00 -20.22 -7.66
C GLN A 144 0.05 -19.66 -9.09
N SER A 145 1.03 -20.11 -9.87
CA SER A 145 1.05 -20.03 -11.32
C SER A 145 -0.01 -20.98 -11.90
N LEU A 146 -1.06 -20.43 -12.51
CA LEU A 146 -2.08 -21.20 -13.22
C LEU A 146 -1.61 -21.57 -14.63
N MET A 147 -0.90 -20.64 -15.27
CA MET A 147 -0.26 -20.78 -16.59
C MET A 147 1.10 -20.07 -16.52
N GLU A 148 1.90 -20.12 -17.60
CA GLU A 148 3.21 -19.45 -17.65
C GLU A 148 3.12 -17.93 -17.40
N GLN A 149 2.03 -17.31 -17.85
CA GLN A 149 1.81 -15.86 -17.76
C GLN A 149 0.74 -15.46 -16.74
N LEU A 150 0.05 -16.40 -16.09
CA LEU A 150 -1.12 -16.11 -15.26
C LEU A 150 -0.96 -16.67 -13.86
N TYR A 151 -1.07 -15.79 -12.87
CA TYR A 151 -0.93 -16.08 -11.46
C TYR A 151 -2.23 -15.75 -10.72
N LEU A 152 -2.57 -16.59 -9.75
CA LEU A 152 -3.68 -16.41 -8.82
C LEU A 152 -3.11 -16.30 -7.41
N GLY A 153 -3.76 -15.50 -6.56
CA GLY A 153 -3.44 -15.42 -5.14
C GLY A 153 -4.68 -15.24 -4.29
N LEU A 154 -4.62 -15.79 -3.08
CA LEU A 154 -5.63 -15.66 -2.04
C LEU A 154 -4.93 -15.28 -0.74
N ALA A 155 -5.50 -14.37 0.05
CA ALA A 155 -5.01 -14.05 1.38
C ALA A 155 -6.14 -13.91 2.39
N GLY A 156 -6.11 -14.67 3.47
CA GLY A 156 -7.03 -14.55 4.59
C GLY A 156 -6.43 -13.66 5.68
N LYS A 157 -7.24 -12.77 6.24
CA LYS A 157 -6.87 -11.83 7.30
C LYS A 157 -7.72 -12.07 8.54
N PHE A 158 -7.07 -12.10 9.70
CA PHE A 158 -7.69 -11.88 11.00
C PHE A 158 -7.30 -10.49 11.49
N ILE A 159 -8.30 -9.69 11.85
CA ILE A 159 -8.13 -8.27 12.18
C ILE A 159 -8.59 -8.06 13.62
N TYR A 160 -7.80 -7.31 14.38
CA TYR A 160 -8.07 -6.89 15.75
C TYR A 160 -7.83 -5.39 15.86
N GLU A 161 -8.76 -4.68 16.48
CA GLU A 161 -8.70 -3.25 16.77
C GLU A 161 -9.03 -3.07 18.25
N SER A 162 -8.32 -2.16 18.91
CA SER A 162 -8.57 -1.80 20.30
C SER A 162 -8.41 -0.30 20.50
N ILE A 163 -9.35 0.29 21.22
CA ILE A 163 -9.36 1.71 21.58
C ILE A 163 -9.80 1.76 23.04
N ASP A 164 -8.90 2.18 23.92
CA ASP A 164 -9.10 2.10 25.38
C ASP A 164 -9.55 0.68 25.83
N SER A 165 -10.73 0.57 26.43
CA SER A 165 -11.33 -0.66 26.93
C SER A 165 -12.16 -1.40 25.89
N PHE A 166 -12.39 -0.78 24.72
CA PHE A 166 -13.15 -1.36 23.62
C PHE A 166 -12.25 -2.16 22.68
N HIS A 167 -12.82 -3.20 22.10
CA HIS A 167 -12.14 -4.06 21.13
C HIS A 167 -13.10 -4.52 20.05
N SER A 168 -12.55 -4.76 18.87
CA SER A 168 -13.28 -5.21 17.68
C SER A 168 -12.45 -6.26 16.97
N THR A 169 -13.09 -7.31 16.45
CA THR A 169 -12.43 -8.35 15.65
C THR A 169 -13.12 -8.56 14.32
N GLY A 170 -12.36 -8.90 13.30
CA GLY A 170 -12.85 -9.04 11.94
C GLY A 170 -12.10 -10.11 11.16
N MET A 171 -12.72 -10.56 10.07
CA MET A 171 -12.08 -11.44 9.11
C MET A 171 -12.29 -10.92 7.70
N ALA A 172 -11.28 -11.11 6.84
CA ALA A 172 -11.37 -10.72 5.44
C ALA A 172 -10.61 -11.67 4.52
N LEU A 173 -10.99 -11.64 3.23
CA LEU A 173 -10.33 -12.33 2.15
C LEU A 173 -9.88 -11.33 1.08
N ASP A 174 -8.68 -11.53 0.56
CA ASP A 174 -8.17 -10.89 -0.64
C ASP A 174 -8.04 -11.92 -1.75
N ILE A 175 -8.43 -11.54 -2.96
CA ILE A 175 -8.32 -12.35 -4.18
C ILE A 175 -7.58 -11.52 -5.21
N GLY A 176 -6.44 -12.04 -5.67
CA GLY A 176 -5.56 -11.39 -6.62
C GLY A 176 -5.41 -12.20 -7.91
N LEU A 177 -5.33 -11.49 -9.03
CA LEU A 177 -4.90 -12.01 -10.32
C LEU A 177 -3.74 -11.15 -10.83
N LEU A 178 -2.79 -11.80 -11.50
CA LEU A 178 -1.68 -11.12 -12.15
C LEU A 178 -1.37 -11.81 -13.48
N TYR A 179 -1.32 -11.04 -14.55
CA TYR A 179 -0.91 -11.47 -15.88
C TYR A 179 0.41 -10.80 -16.25
N GLU A 180 1.39 -11.56 -16.71
CA GLU A 180 2.66 -11.06 -17.23
C GLU A 180 2.69 -11.26 -18.75
N SER A 181 3.06 -10.23 -19.52
CA SER A 181 3.18 -10.36 -20.96
C SER A 181 4.30 -11.34 -21.32
N PRO A 182 4.18 -12.10 -22.43
CA PRO A 182 5.20 -13.08 -22.82
C PRO A 182 6.61 -12.50 -23.04
N ASP A 183 6.72 -11.20 -23.30
CA ASP A 183 8.00 -10.49 -23.44
C ASP A 183 8.60 -10.06 -22.09
N GLY A 184 7.87 -10.21 -20.97
CA GLY A 184 8.28 -9.87 -19.61
C GLY A 184 8.28 -8.38 -19.28
N TYR A 185 7.88 -7.51 -20.21
CA TYR A 185 7.95 -6.06 -20.01
C TYR A 185 6.71 -5.46 -19.35
N THR A 186 5.56 -6.14 -19.43
CA THR A 186 4.29 -5.60 -18.95
C THR A 186 3.61 -6.58 -18.02
N SER A 187 3.03 -6.10 -16.94
CA SER A 187 2.14 -6.90 -16.11
C SER A 187 0.86 -6.15 -15.79
N LEU A 188 -0.24 -6.90 -15.77
CA LEU A 188 -1.59 -6.43 -15.46
C LEU A 188 -2.08 -7.14 -14.21
N GLY A 189 -2.47 -6.39 -13.20
CA GLY A 189 -2.98 -6.92 -11.94
C GLY A 189 -4.43 -6.52 -11.70
N ALA A 190 -5.15 -7.40 -11.02
CA ALA A 190 -6.48 -7.12 -10.50
C ALA A 190 -6.57 -7.68 -9.08
N VAL A 191 -7.15 -6.92 -8.16
CA VAL A 191 -7.36 -7.36 -6.78
C VAL A 191 -8.73 -6.93 -6.28
N ALA A 192 -9.39 -7.85 -5.58
CA ALA A 192 -10.51 -7.57 -4.68
C ALA A 192 -10.02 -7.87 -3.27
N SER A 193 -9.88 -6.84 -2.44
CA SER A 193 -9.30 -6.94 -1.09
C SER A 193 -10.29 -6.53 -0.02
N ASN A 194 -10.03 -7.02 1.20
CA ASN A 194 -10.81 -6.80 2.40
C ASN A 194 -12.28 -7.28 2.27
N LEU A 195 -12.54 -8.33 1.47
CA LEU A 195 -13.86 -8.95 1.36
C LEU A 195 -14.17 -9.68 2.67
N GLY A 196 -14.96 -9.07 3.55
CA GLY A 196 -15.11 -9.57 4.90
C GLY A 196 -16.13 -8.83 5.75
N PHE A 197 -16.08 -9.09 7.05
CA PHE A 197 -17.05 -8.59 8.03
C PHE A 197 -16.44 -8.54 9.45
N GLN A 198 -17.04 -7.75 10.32
CA GLN A 198 -16.75 -7.76 11.75
C GLN A 198 -17.35 -9.00 12.44
N LEU A 199 -16.51 -9.73 13.18
CA LEU A 199 -16.93 -10.76 14.14
C LEU A 199 -17.55 -10.11 15.38
N SER A 200 -16.93 -9.04 15.88
CA SER A 200 -17.43 -8.14 16.94
C SER A 200 -17.09 -6.71 16.53
N GLY A 201 -17.98 -5.76 16.81
CA GLY A 201 -17.73 -4.33 16.64
C GLY A 201 -17.32 -3.69 17.96
N LEU A 202 -16.90 -2.42 17.93
CA LEU A 202 -16.57 -1.65 19.14
C LEU A 202 -17.80 -1.43 20.05
N SER A 203 -19.00 -1.43 19.48
CA SER A 203 -20.28 -1.44 20.21
C SER A 203 -21.00 -2.77 19.97
N GLU A 204 -21.68 -3.29 20.99
CA GLU A 204 -22.45 -4.54 20.87
C GLU A 204 -23.62 -4.43 19.88
N GLU A 205 -24.13 -3.21 19.67
CA GLU A 205 -25.34 -2.97 18.88
C GLU A 205 -25.07 -2.75 17.38
N HIS A 206 -23.83 -2.45 16.99
CA HIS A 206 -23.51 -2.05 15.64
C HIS A 206 -22.25 -2.72 15.08
N LYS A 207 -22.31 -3.10 13.81
CA LYS A 207 -21.18 -3.58 13.03
C LYS A 207 -21.04 -2.75 11.77
N ASP A 208 -19.86 -2.19 11.60
CA ASP A 208 -19.48 -1.41 10.45
C ASP A 208 -18.92 -2.31 9.33
N PRO A 209 -19.14 -1.94 8.06
CA PRO A 209 -18.55 -2.65 6.94
C PRO A 209 -17.02 -2.50 6.93
N LEU A 210 -16.34 -3.51 6.38
CA LEU A 210 -14.92 -3.41 6.06
C LEU A 210 -14.67 -2.52 4.84
N PRO A 211 -13.48 -1.93 4.69
CA PRO A 211 -13.10 -1.10 3.55
C PRO A 211 -12.76 -1.99 2.35
N ILE A 212 -13.78 -2.60 1.77
CA ILE A 212 -13.66 -3.46 0.57
C ILE A 212 -13.05 -2.62 -0.56
N MET A 213 -12.03 -3.15 -1.21
CA MET A 213 -11.34 -2.44 -2.29
C MET A 213 -11.22 -3.29 -3.54
N PHE A 214 -11.65 -2.70 -4.66
CA PHE A 214 -11.39 -3.22 -5.99
C PHE A 214 -10.36 -2.34 -6.66
N LYS A 215 -9.32 -2.95 -7.23
CA LYS A 215 -8.23 -2.22 -7.86
C LYS A 215 -7.64 -2.97 -9.04
N LEU A 216 -7.36 -2.22 -10.09
CA LEU A 216 -6.68 -2.68 -11.30
C LEU A 216 -5.35 -1.94 -11.41
N GLY A 217 -4.32 -2.62 -11.87
CA GLY A 217 -2.98 -2.05 -11.98
C GLY A 217 -2.25 -2.52 -13.22
N VAL A 218 -1.36 -1.67 -13.72
CA VAL A 218 -0.42 -1.98 -14.80
C VAL A 218 0.99 -1.59 -14.34
N ALA A 219 1.95 -2.45 -14.65
CA ALA A 219 3.37 -2.13 -14.60
C ALA A 219 3.99 -2.36 -15.97
N HIS A 220 4.87 -1.45 -16.39
CA HIS A 220 5.55 -1.55 -17.68
C HIS A 220 7.00 -1.10 -17.57
N GLN A 221 7.93 -2.00 -17.85
CA GLN A 221 9.33 -1.69 -18.03
C GLN A 221 9.56 -1.10 -19.43
N MET A 222 10.12 0.11 -19.48
CA MET A 222 10.32 0.80 -20.74
C MET A 222 11.41 0.15 -21.59
N HIS A 223 11.14 0.00 -22.88
CA HIS A 223 12.13 -0.41 -23.85
C HIS A 223 13.18 0.70 -24.07
N GLY A 224 14.46 0.38 -23.86
CA GLY A 224 15.57 1.31 -24.11
C GLY A 224 15.74 2.44 -23.10
N ALA A 225 14.97 2.42 -22.00
CA ALA A 225 15.15 3.30 -20.85
C ALA A 225 15.07 2.48 -19.56
N PRO A 226 15.96 2.70 -18.57
CA PRO A 226 15.96 1.94 -17.34
C PRO A 226 14.90 2.47 -16.36
N LEU A 227 13.64 2.47 -16.80
CA LEU A 227 12.49 2.98 -16.07
C LEU A 227 11.40 1.90 -16.05
N ASN A 228 10.80 1.71 -14.89
CA ASN A 228 9.57 0.98 -14.71
C ASN A 228 8.46 1.98 -14.38
N ILE A 229 7.34 1.92 -15.09
CA ILE A 229 6.20 2.81 -14.90
C ILE A 229 5.05 1.98 -14.36
N VAL A 230 4.38 2.49 -13.33
CA VAL A 230 3.22 1.85 -12.73
C VAL A 230 2.03 2.80 -12.69
N ALA A 231 0.83 2.25 -12.86
CA ALA A 231 -0.41 2.99 -12.71
C ALA A 231 -1.50 2.06 -12.21
N ASP A 232 -2.25 2.51 -11.21
CA ASP A 232 -3.37 1.77 -10.65
C ASP A 232 -4.62 2.67 -10.57
N VAL A 233 -5.79 2.08 -10.76
CA VAL A 233 -7.09 2.67 -10.48
C VAL A 233 -7.81 1.81 -9.47
N GLY A 234 -8.34 2.42 -8.41
CA GLY A 234 -8.99 1.69 -7.33
C GLY A 234 -10.19 2.42 -6.76
N LYS A 235 -10.98 1.68 -5.99
CA LYS A 235 -12.12 2.22 -5.23
C LYS A 235 -12.29 1.42 -3.94
N PHE A 236 -12.37 2.14 -2.82
CA PHE A 236 -12.87 1.60 -1.57
C PHE A 236 -14.40 1.72 -1.50
N SER A 237 -15.06 0.87 -0.73
CA SER A 237 -16.52 0.88 -0.55
C SER A 237 -17.07 2.20 -0.01
N ASP A 238 -16.24 2.96 0.70
CA ASP A 238 -16.57 4.20 1.39
C ASP A 238 -15.83 5.44 0.84
N ASN A 239 -15.02 5.29 -0.23
CA ASN A 239 -14.36 6.40 -0.91
C ASN A 239 -14.77 6.46 -2.40
N ASP A 240 -14.42 7.56 -3.04
CA ASP A 240 -14.48 7.68 -4.49
C ASP A 240 -13.37 6.90 -5.19
N PHE A 241 -13.44 6.88 -6.52
CA PHE A 241 -12.37 6.32 -7.31
C PHE A 241 -11.10 7.15 -7.12
N PHE A 242 -9.98 6.45 -6.95
CA PHE A 242 -8.67 7.06 -6.90
C PHE A 242 -7.77 6.47 -7.97
N ILE A 243 -6.81 7.27 -8.39
CA ILE A 243 -5.77 6.89 -9.35
C ILE A 243 -4.43 7.14 -8.68
N GLY A 244 -3.54 6.17 -8.81
CA GLY A 244 -2.15 6.34 -8.43
C GLY A 244 -1.24 6.01 -9.60
N GLY A 245 -0.04 6.58 -9.61
CA GLY A 245 1.00 6.16 -10.53
C GLY A 245 2.38 6.48 -10.01
N GLY A 246 3.38 5.83 -10.58
CA GLY A 246 4.76 6.01 -10.17
C GLY A 246 5.75 5.62 -11.26
N VAL A 247 6.98 6.09 -11.07
CA VAL A 247 8.12 5.73 -11.90
C VAL A 247 9.25 5.28 -10.99
N GLU A 248 9.84 4.13 -11.31
CA GLU A 248 11.01 3.55 -10.65
C GLU A 248 12.19 3.55 -11.63
N TYR A 249 13.28 4.20 -11.25
CA TYR A 249 14.55 4.11 -11.97
C TYR A 249 15.30 2.84 -11.56
N VAL A 250 15.62 2.00 -12.54
CA VAL A 250 16.25 0.67 -12.35
C VAL A 250 17.64 0.56 -12.99
N GLY A 251 18.24 1.67 -13.42
CA GLY A 251 19.46 1.66 -14.25
C GLY A 251 20.75 1.28 -13.54
N ILE A 252 20.76 1.35 -12.21
CA ILE A 252 21.89 0.94 -11.37
C ILE A 252 21.35 -0.09 -10.40
N GLU A 253 21.80 -1.35 -10.46
CA GLU A 253 21.28 -2.43 -9.60
C GLU A 253 21.28 -2.08 -8.10
N ALA A 254 22.34 -1.41 -7.66
CA ALA A 254 22.51 -1.01 -6.26
C ALA A 254 21.59 0.13 -5.82
N ILE A 255 21.06 0.96 -6.72
CA ILE A 255 20.28 2.16 -6.38
C ILE A 255 18.96 2.19 -7.13
N ARG A 256 17.86 2.40 -6.40
CA ARG A 256 16.53 2.63 -6.95
C ARG A 256 16.03 4.01 -6.53
N LEU A 257 15.55 4.79 -7.48
CA LEU A 257 14.90 6.07 -7.22
C LEU A 257 13.46 6.00 -7.67
N ARG A 258 12.56 6.50 -6.83
CA ARG A 258 11.12 6.37 -7.04
C ARG A 258 10.42 7.69 -6.81
N LEU A 259 9.48 7.98 -7.69
CA LEU A 259 8.55 9.10 -7.59
C LEU A 259 7.16 8.56 -7.88
N GLY A 260 6.20 8.94 -7.06
CA GLY A 260 4.81 8.56 -7.25
C GLY A 260 3.83 9.66 -6.88
N TYR A 261 2.62 9.55 -7.40
CA TYR A 261 1.50 10.42 -7.09
C TYR A 261 0.25 9.57 -6.86
N ASN A 262 -0.57 9.95 -5.88
CA ASN A 262 -1.88 9.33 -5.63
C ASN A 262 -2.94 10.40 -5.38
N THR A 263 -4.07 10.30 -6.08
CA THR A 263 -5.16 11.29 -5.97
C THR A 263 -5.81 11.32 -4.60
N VAL A 264 -5.71 10.26 -3.77
CA VAL A 264 -6.16 10.31 -2.36
C VAL A 264 -5.48 11.46 -1.59
N GLY A 265 -4.30 11.90 -2.04
CA GLY A 265 -3.65 13.08 -1.48
C GLY A 265 -4.45 14.37 -1.57
N SER A 266 -5.45 14.48 -2.46
CA SER A 266 -6.35 15.63 -2.47
C SER A 266 -7.18 15.73 -1.21
N ASP A 267 -7.46 14.60 -0.55
CA ASP A 267 -8.28 14.54 0.65
C ASP A 267 -7.54 15.07 1.88
N TYR A 268 -6.22 15.26 1.78
CA TYR A 268 -5.39 15.84 2.84
C TYR A 268 -5.36 17.37 2.82
N LYS A 269 -5.94 17.99 1.77
CA LYS A 269 -5.91 19.45 1.58
C LYS A 269 -6.95 20.12 2.46
N THR A 270 -6.49 21.05 3.30
CA THR A 270 -7.29 21.75 4.33
C THR A 270 -7.48 23.25 4.06
N GLY A 271 -7.03 23.73 2.90
CA GLY A 271 -6.97 25.14 2.50
C GLY A 271 -5.69 25.88 2.91
N GLY A 272 -4.62 25.17 3.27
CA GLY A 272 -3.39 25.74 3.81
C GLY A 272 -2.24 25.93 2.81
N ASP A 273 -1.10 26.43 3.30
CA ASP A 273 0.06 26.79 2.47
C ASP A 273 0.87 25.57 1.98
N SER A 274 0.72 24.39 2.62
CA SER A 274 1.57 23.21 2.38
C SER A 274 0.94 22.14 1.46
N GLU A 275 0.01 22.51 0.57
CA GLU A 275 -0.77 21.54 -0.23
C GLU A 275 -0.15 21.11 -1.55
N SER A 276 0.86 21.85 -2.04
CA SER A 276 1.42 21.66 -3.38
C SER A 276 2.04 20.27 -3.59
N LEU A 277 2.44 19.61 -2.51
CA LEU A 277 3.03 18.27 -2.53
C LEU A 277 2.08 17.16 -2.10
N ALA A 278 0.82 17.49 -1.77
CA ALA A 278 -0.15 16.50 -1.32
C ALA A 278 -0.36 15.42 -2.40
N GLY A 279 -0.24 14.15 -1.99
CA GLY A 279 -0.34 13.01 -2.89
C GLY A 279 0.98 12.60 -3.55
N LEU A 280 2.02 13.44 -3.54
CA LEU A 280 3.35 13.03 -3.98
C LEU A 280 4.01 12.07 -2.98
N SER A 281 4.89 11.23 -3.50
CA SER A 281 5.66 10.27 -2.72
C SER A 281 7.03 10.08 -3.36
N PHE A 282 8.05 9.94 -2.52
CA PHE A 282 9.45 9.81 -2.94
C PHE A 282 10.06 8.58 -2.30
N GLY A 283 10.96 7.91 -3.01
CA GLY A 283 11.63 6.71 -2.49
C GLY A 283 13.06 6.55 -2.95
N LEU A 284 13.87 5.99 -2.06
CA LEU A 284 15.25 5.57 -2.30
C LEU A 284 15.37 4.10 -1.89
N GLY A 285 15.93 3.28 -2.77
CA GLY A 285 16.26 1.88 -2.49
C GLY A 285 17.74 1.63 -2.67
N ILE A 286 18.32 0.84 -1.77
CA ILE A 286 19.71 0.38 -1.81
C ILE A 286 19.72 -1.14 -1.75
N ASN A 287 20.27 -1.77 -2.79
CA ASN A 287 20.43 -3.23 -2.85
C ASN A 287 21.90 -3.60 -2.60
N VAL A 288 22.12 -4.47 -1.61
CA VAL A 288 23.44 -5.00 -1.28
C VAL A 288 23.34 -6.53 -1.20
N SER A 289 23.77 -7.20 -2.27
CA SER A 289 23.65 -8.66 -2.41
C SER A 289 22.19 -9.11 -2.24
N LYS A 290 21.91 -9.94 -1.22
CA LYS A 290 20.59 -10.47 -0.90
C LYS A 290 19.73 -9.54 -0.03
N LEU A 291 20.26 -8.38 0.38
CA LEU A 291 19.56 -7.40 1.21
C LEU A 291 19.08 -6.20 0.39
N THR A 292 17.88 -5.74 0.68
CA THR A 292 17.30 -4.51 0.17
C THR A 292 16.97 -3.60 1.34
N PHE A 293 17.35 -2.33 1.24
CA PHE A 293 16.97 -1.26 2.16
C PHE A 293 16.20 -0.22 1.37
N ASP A 294 14.94 -0.01 1.69
CA ASP A 294 14.12 1.01 1.05
C ASP A 294 13.68 2.06 2.09
N TYR A 295 13.65 3.31 1.65
CA TYR A 295 13.13 4.44 2.39
C TYR A 295 12.10 5.16 1.55
N ALA A 296 11.01 5.61 2.17
CA ALA A 296 10.00 6.43 1.53
C ALA A 296 9.63 7.66 2.37
N TYR A 297 9.37 8.75 1.67
CA TYR A 297 8.90 10.01 2.21
C TYR A 297 7.61 10.42 1.52
N VAL A 298 6.58 10.73 2.31
CA VAL A 298 5.24 11.11 1.82
C VAL A 298 4.75 12.33 2.58
N PRO A 299 4.60 13.49 1.93
CA PRO A 299 3.98 14.67 2.53
C PRO A 299 2.46 14.49 2.70
N PHE A 300 1.93 14.93 3.84
CA PHE A 300 0.50 14.92 4.19
C PHE A 300 -0.07 16.34 4.36
N ALA A 301 0.43 17.28 3.55
CA ALA A 301 0.08 18.69 3.63
C ALA A 301 0.25 19.23 5.07
N ASP A 302 -0.78 19.85 5.63
CA ASP A 302 -0.73 20.47 6.95
C ASP A 302 -0.70 19.44 8.12
N LEU A 303 -0.99 18.16 7.84
CA LEU A 303 -0.92 17.08 8.85
C LEU A 303 0.52 16.63 9.14
N GLY A 304 1.49 17.16 8.39
CA GLY A 304 2.91 16.84 8.53
C GLY A 304 3.40 15.86 7.46
N ASN A 305 4.31 14.96 7.84
CA ASN A 305 4.98 14.08 6.91
C ASN A 305 5.04 12.65 7.44
N SER A 306 5.12 11.71 6.51
CA SER A 306 5.33 10.31 6.82
C SER A 306 6.66 9.80 6.30
N HIS A 307 7.32 8.99 7.12
CA HIS A 307 8.60 8.36 6.84
C HIS A 307 8.45 6.85 6.99
N ARG A 308 8.93 6.08 6.01
CA ARG A 308 8.92 4.62 6.06
C ARG A 308 10.31 4.07 5.79
N ILE A 309 10.71 3.10 6.60
CA ILE A 309 11.92 2.30 6.38
C ILE A 309 11.48 0.87 6.15
N TYR A 310 12.11 0.19 5.22
CA TYR A 310 11.83 -1.18 4.84
C TYR A 310 13.14 -1.93 4.61
N ILE A 311 13.21 -3.15 5.13
CA ILE A 311 14.36 -4.03 4.97
C ILE A 311 13.82 -5.37 4.49
N ALA A 312 14.40 -5.90 3.41
CA ALA A 312 14.09 -7.23 2.91
C ALA A 312 15.34 -8.05 2.67
N ARG A 313 15.19 -9.37 2.79
CA ARG A 313 16.20 -10.35 2.44
C ARG A 313 15.58 -11.47 1.60
N ARG A 314 16.20 -11.80 0.47
CA ARG A 314 15.77 -12.88 -0.44
C ARG A 314 16.87 -13.90 -0.62
N TRP A 315 16.60 -15.21 -0.49
CA TRP A 315 17.65 -16.24 -0.59
C TRP A 315 17.23 -17.57 -1.17
#